data_AF-A0A497W6Y0-F1
#
_entry.id   AF-A0A497W6Y0-F1
#
_cell.length_a   1.000
_cell.length_b   1.000
_cell.length_c   1.000
_cell.angle_alpha   90.00
_cell.angle_beta   90.00
_cell.angle_gamma   90.00
#
_symmetry.space_group_name_H-M   'P 1'
#
loop_
_entity.id
_entity.type
_entity.pdbx_description
1 polymer ?
#
loop_
_entity_poly.entity_id
_entity_poly.type
_entity_poly.pdbx_seq_one_letter_code
_entity_poly.pdbx_strand_id
1 'polypeptide(L)' 'MRYLTMEQLRQMLGGRGRTTIYRDIEAGRLPTPTKIGGINYFPDHLVFAALKKLDPKPRGGS' A
#
# COMPACT_ATOMS: atom_id res chain seq x y z
N MET A 1 0.14 -2.39 -14.50
CA MET A 1 -0.88 -2.69 -13.48
C MET A 1 -0.63 -4.09 -12.97
N ARG A 2 -0.03 -4.20 -11.79
CA ARG A 2 0.31 -5.46 -11.14
C ARG A 2 -0.46 -5.57 -9.83
N TYR A 3 -0.90 -6.77 -9.50
CA TYR A 3 -1.51 -7.04 -8.22
C TYR A 3 -0.46 -7.65 -7.28
N LEU A 4 -0.30 -7.01 -6.13
CA LEU A 4 0.58 -7.44 -5.06
C LEU A 4 -0.23 -8.27 -4.07
N THR A 5 0.32 -9.38 -3.62
CA THR A 5 -0.23 -10.09 -2.46
C THR A 5 0.11 -9.33 -1.18
N MET A 6 -0.58 -9.65 -0.09
CA MET A 6 -0.29 -9.08 1.23
C MET A 6 1.19 -9.19 1.63
N GLU A 7 1.86 -10.26 1.22
CA GLU A 7 3.27 -10.51 1.51
C GLU A 7 4.20 -9.61 0.68
N GLN A 8 3.92 -9.46 -0.61
CA GLN A 8 4.64 -8.53 -1.50
C GLN A 8 4.49 -7.08 -1.03
N LEU A 9 3.26 -6.69 -0.66
CA LEU A 9 2.97 -5.36 -0.10
C LEU A 9 3.79 -5.12 1.17
N ARG A 10 3.83 -6.11 2.06
CA ARG A 10 4.62 -6.03 3.29
C ARG A 10 6.10 -5.87 3.03
N GLN A 11 6.69 -6.63 2.10
CA GLN A 11 8.10 -6.46 1.71
C GLN A 11 8.35 -5.06 1.16
N MET A 12 7.46 -4.56 0.32
CA MET A 12 7.55 -3.21 -0.26
C MET A 12 7.48 -2.10 0.79
N LEU A 13 6.69 -2.28 1.83
CA LEU A 13 6.54 -1.36 2.97
C LEU A 13 7.66 -1.50 4.03
N GLY A 14 8.74 -2.21 3.73
CA GLY A 14 9.86 -2.40 4.67
C GLY A 14 9.58 -3.42 5.77
N GLY A 15 8.74 -4.42 5.50
CA GLY A 15 8.48 -5.53 6.40
C GLY A 15 7.40 -5.29 7.46
N ARG A 16 6.63 -4.18 7.36
CA ARG A 16 5.56 -3.83 8.33
C ARG A 16 4.63 -5.01 8.64
N GLY A 17 4.29 -5.18 9.92
CA GLY A 17 3.38 -6.25 10.34
C GLY A 17 2.00 -6.14 9.70
N ARG A 18 1.31 -7.28 9.51
CA ARG A 18 -0.04 -7.33 8.91
C ARG A 18 -1.02 -6.41 9.65
N THR A 19 -0.93 -6.34 10.97
CA THR A 19 -1.73 -5.45 11.83
C THR A 19 -1.49 -3.97 11.52
N THR A 20 -0.25 -3.56 11.25
CA THR A 20 0.05 -2.18 10.86
C THR A 20 -0.53 -1.85 9.49
N ILE A 21 -0.47 -2.79 8.53
CA ILE A 21 -1.09 -2.62 7.21
C ILE A 21 -2.61 -2.43 7.34
N TYR A 22 -3.29 -3.26 8.13
CA TYR A 22 -4.73 -3.08 8.37
C TYR A 22 -5.04 -1.72 9.00
N ARG A 23 -4.26 -1.29 10.00
CA ARG A 23 -4.40 0.06 10.59
C ARG A 23 -4.17 1.18 9.58
N ASP A 24 -3.18 1.06 8.71
CA ASP A 24 -2.91 2.04 7.65
C ASP A 24 -4.05 2.05 6.61
N ILE A 25 -4.66 0.89 6.30
CA ILE A 25 -5.86 0.81 5.45
C ILE A 25 -7.05 1.50 6.13
N GLU A 26 -7.31 1.20 7.41
CA GLU A 26 -8.38 1.84 8.20
C GLU A 26 -8.17 3.35 8.35
N ALA A 27 -6.92 3.78 8.46
CA ALA A 27 -6.54 5.19 8.48
C ALA A 27 -6.58 5.88 7.09
N GLY A 28 -6.96 5.17 6.03
CA GLY A 28 -7.02 5.70 4.66
C GLY A 28 -5.64 5.97 4.03
N ARG A 29 -4.57 5.44 4.62
CA ARG A 29 -3.18 5.59 4.17
C ARG A 29 -2.76 4.55 3.14
N LEU A 30 -3.45 3.42 3.09
CA LEU A 30 -3.24 2.36 2.10
C LEU A 30 -4.56 2.02 1.41
N PRO A 31 -4.50 1.56 0.15
CA PRO A 31 -5.70 1.11 -0.54
C PRO A 31 -6.25 -0.16 0.08
N THR A 32 -7.58 -0.30 0.03
CA THR A 32 -8.26 -1.53 0.45
C THR A 32 -7.88 -2.69 -0.49
N PRO A 33 -7.71 -3.91 0.05
CA PRO A 33 -7.47 -5.08 -0.77
C PRO A 33 -8.66 -5.40 -1.66
N THR A 34 -8.38 -5.70 -2.92
CA THR A 34 -9.33 -6.32 -3.84
C THR A 34 -9.35 -7.81 -3.57
N LYS A 35 -10.51 -8.35 -3.15
CA LYS A 35 -10.67 -9.78 -2.90
C LYS A 35 -10.97 -10.50 -4.21
N ILE A 36 -10.03 -11.32 -4.68
CA ILE A 36 -10.18 -12.12 -5.91
C ILE A 36 -10.03 -13.58 -5.53
N GLY A 37 -11.08 -14.38 -5.72
CA GLY A 37 -11.04 -15.82 -5.41
C GLY A 37 -10.73 -16.17 -3.95
N GLY A 38 -11.02 -15.26 -3.00
CA GLY A 38 -10.70 -15.45 -1.58
C GLY A 38 -9.32 -14.95 -1.15
N ILE A 39 -8.50 -14.45 -2.09
CA ILE A 39 -7.18 -13.89 -1.82
C ILE A 39 -7.25 -12.37 -1.90
N ASN A 40 -6.55 -11.70 -0.98
CA ASN A 40 -6.42 -10.24 -0.98
C ASN A 40 -5.30 -9.80 -1.92
N TYR A 41 -5.68 -9.08 -2.97
CA TYR A 41 -4.79 -8.47 -3.94
C TYR A 41 -4.79 -6.95 -3.80
N PHE A 42 -3.61 -6.36 -3.88
CA PHE A 42 -3.41 -4.93 -3.78
C PHE A 42 -2.89 -4.40 -5.10
N PRO A 43 -3.62 -3.52 -5.79
CA PRO A 43 -3.11 -2.91 -7.00
C PRO A 43 -1.90 -2.02 -6.70
N ASP A 44 -0.78 -2.27 -7.36
CA ASP A 44 0.48 -1.55 -7.15
C ASP A 44 0.32 -0.04 -7.31
N HIS A 45 -0.39 0.39 -8.35
CA HIS A 45 -0.60 1.80 -8.65
C HIS A 45 -1.34 2.56 -7.52
N LEU A 46 -2.30 1.93 -6.83
CA LEU A 46 -2.98 2.56 -5.70
C LEU A 46 -2.06 2.62 -4.47
N VAL A 47 -1.24 1.59 -4.26
CA VAL A 47 -0.25 1.56 -3.17
C VAL A 47 0.75 2.69 -3.37
N PHE A 48 1.32 2.82 -4.57
CA PHE A 48 2.22 3.91 -4.93
C PHE A 48 1.54 5.29 -4.81
N ALA A 49 0.28 5.42 -5.25
CA ALA A 49 -0.46 6.67 -5.10
C ALA A 49 -0.69 7.04 -3.63
N ALA A 50 -0.98 6.06 -2.78
CA ALA A 50 -1.17 6.26 -1.36
C ALA A 50 0.15 6.60 -0.64
N LEU A 51 1.25 5.93 -1.00
CA LEU A 51 2.61 6.27 -0.55
C LEU A 51 3.01 7.69 -0.98
N LYS A 52 2.70 8.09 -2.21
CA LYS A 52 2.94 9.45 -2.70
C LYS A 52 2.11 10.50 -1.96
N LYS A 53 0.90 10.16 -1.51
CA LYS A 53 0.09 11.05 -0.65
C LYS A 53 0.65 11.18 0.77
N LEU A 54 1.27 10.12 1.29
CA LEU A 54 1.88 10.09 2.62
C LEU A 54 3.17 10.90 2.71
N ASP A 55 3.86 11.11 1.59
CA ASP A 55 5.02 12.01 1.48
C ASP A 55 4.64 13.31 0.74
N PRO A 56 4.02 14.30 1.42
CA PRO A 56 3.95 15.65 0.90
C PRO A 56 5.29 16.36 1.15
N LYS A 57 6.42 15.74 0.83
CA LYS A 57 7.65 16.52 0.66
C LYS A 57 7.80 16.77 -0.83
N PRO A 58 7.50 17.99 -1.32
CA PRO A 58 8.04 18.37 -2.61
C PRO A 58 9.56 18.26 -2.43
N ARG A 59 10.19 17.28 -3.06
CA ARG A 59 11.57 17.46 -3.49
C ARG A 59 11.51 18.50 -4.60
N GLY A 60 11.26 19.75 -4.19
CA GLY A 60 11.64 20.90 -4.97
C GLY A 60 13.15 20.83 -5.06
N GLY A 61 13.63 20.42 -6.23
CA GLY A 61 14.96 20.80 -6.65
C GLY A 61 15.00 22.31 -6.76
N SER A 62 16.03 22.90 -6.18
CA SER A 62 16.80 24.04 -6.71
C SER A 62 18.14 24.01 -6.00
#